data_AF-A0A830E735-F1
#
_entry.id   AF-A0A830E735-F1
#
_cell.length_a   1.000
_cell.length_b   1.000
_cell.length_c   1.000
_cell.angle_alpha   90.00
_cell.angle_beta   90.00
_cell.angle_gamma   90.00
#
_symmetry.space_group_name_H-M   'P 1'
#
loop_
_entity.id
_entity.type
_entity.pdbx_description
1 polymer ?
#
loop_
_entity_poly.entity_id
_entity_poly.type
_entity_poly.pdbx_seq_one_letter_code
_entity_poly.pdbx_strand_id
1 'polypeptide(L)'
;MGLGDGSPIDSEAIDESVEQMRQQLGNGVVNVRFRYQNGHPFTQRDGEDLRAARVTVTPGIHERGGYFDIQWWENGDYKYHYREEGLEFRFGREAANEPTNKPVHHFHPPRNLDAHTQSCIGIEQPPKLVTIAVLKTWWTAVENGDENLVNAQNGLP
;
A
#
# COMPACT_ATOMS: atom_id res chain seq x y z
N MET A 1 -4.89 -18.99 -5.47
CA MET A 1 -3.53 -18.73 -4.97
C MET A 1 -3.55 -17.37 -4.30
N GLY A 2 -2.92 -17.22 -3.12
CA GLY A 2 -2.78 -15.91 -2.49
C GLY A 2 -1.71 -15.08 -3.19
N LEU A 3 -1.69 -13.77 -2.93
CA LEU A 3 -0.61 -12.87 -3.32
C LEU A 3 0.78 -13.41 -2.92
N GLY A 4 1.81 -13.10 -3.71
CA GLY A 4 3.19 -13.49 -3.45
C GLY A 4 3.61 -14.86 -3.98
N ASP A 5 2.77 -15.55 -4.77
CA ASP A 5 3.07 -16.86 -5.39
C ASP A 5 3.67 -17.92 -4.44
N GLY A 6 3.29 -17.87 -3.16
CA GLY A 6 3.82 -18.76 -2.12
C GLY A 6 5.18 -18.35 -1.54
N SER A 7 5.77 -17.24 -1.99
CA SER A 7 6.95 -16.64 -1.38
C SER A 7 6.71 -16.25 0.09
N PRO A 8 7.75 -16.25 0.93
CA PRO A 8 7.65 -15.77 2.31
C PRO A 8 7.31 -14.28 2.38
N ILE A 9 6.81 -13.85 3.54
CA ILE A 9 6.59 -12.43 3.83
C ILE A 9 7.93 -11.77 4.10
N ASP A 10 8.13 -10.60 3.51
CA ASP A 10 9.26 -9.74 3.79
C ASP A 10 8.91 -8.76 4.92
N SER A 11 9.28 -9.12 6.16
CA SER A 11 9.02 -8.29 7.34
C SER A 11 9.86 -7.01 7.35
N GLU A 12 11.08 -7.06 6.79
CA GLU A 12 11.99 -5.92 6.72
C GLU A 12 11.44 -4.85 5.77
N ALA A 13 10.93 -5.25 4.60
CA ALA A 13 10.27 -4.34 3.67
C ALA A 13 8.99 -3.69 4.24
N ILE A 14 8.24 -4.43 5.08
CA ILE A 14 7.09 -3.86 5.81
C ILE A 14 7.57 -2.78 6.77
N ASP A 15 8.62 -3.04 7.55
CA ASP A 15 9.18 -2.07 8.50
C ASP A 15 9.77 -0.84 7.80
N GLU A 16 10.53 -1.04 6.71
CA GLU A 16 11.05 0.05 5.89
C GLU A 16 9.92 0.93 5.35
N SER A 17 8.82 0.32 4.88
CA SER A 17 7.66 1.05 4.40
C SER A 17 6.99 1.89 5.49
N VAL A 18 6.78 1.32 6.68
CA VAL A 18 6.20 2.01 7.83
C VAL A 18 7.07 3.19 8.27
N GLU A 19 8.39 2.98 8.35
CA GLU A 19 9.33 4.01 8.75
C GLU A 19 9.39 5.13 7.70
N GLN A 20 9.38 4.78 6.41
CA GLN A 20 9.31 5.76 5.33
C GLN A 20 8.02 6.59 5.35
N MET A 21 6.88 6.00 5.75
CA MET A 21 5.64 6.75 5.97
C MET A 21 5.74 7.72 7.15
N ARG A 22 6.32 7.29 8.26
CA ARG A 22 6.56 8.16 9.44
C ARG A 22 7.45 9.34 9.08
N GLN A 23 8.51 9.10 8.31
CA GLN A 23 9.43 10.16 7.89
C GLN A 23 8.76 11.20 6.99
N GLN A 24 7.91 10.78 6.06
CA GLN A 24 7.25 11.71 5.13
C GLN A 24 6.06 12.45 5.74
N LEU A 25 5.26 11.76 6.55
CA LEU A 25 4.02 12.33 7.07
C LEU A 25 4.18 12.93 8.47
N GLY A 26 5.24 12.58 9.20
CA GLY A 26 5.46 13.02 10.58
C GLY A 26 4.24 12.74 11.46
N ASN A 27 3.67 13.81 12.03
CA ASN A 27 2.46 13.73 12.86
C ASN A 27 1.20 13.31 12.09
N GLY A 28 1.26 13.23 10.76
CA GLY A 28 0.21 12.66 9.92
C GLY A 28 0.04 11.14 10.11
N VAL A 29 1.06 10.42 10.62
CA VAL A 29 0.88 9.03 11.08
C VAL A 29 0.32 9.04 12.50
N VAL A 30 -0.94 8.67 12.65
CA VAL A 30 -1.66 8.71 13.93
C VAL A 30 -1.45 7.43 14.75
N ASN A 31 -1.38 6.28 14.08
CA ASN A 31 -1.23 4.99 14.74
C ASN A 31 -0.60 3.97 13.79
N VAL A 32 0.18 3.04 14.32
CA VAL A 32 0.71 1.90 13.59
C VAL A 32 0.41 0.63 14.38
N ARG A 33 -0.20 -0.35 13.71
CA ARG A 33 -0.47 -1.67 14.26
C ARG A 33 0.02 -2.75 13.31
N PHE A 34 0.27 -3.94 13.83
CA PHE A 34 0.89 -5.04 13.09
C PHE A 34 0.04 -6.29 13.20
N ARG A 35 0.15 -7.16 12.19
CA ARG A 35 -0.50 -8.47 12.19
C ARG A 35 0.54 -9.52 11.85
N TYR A 36 0.56 -10.60 12.60
CA TYR A 36 1.55 -11.69 12.49
C TYR A 36 1.00 -12.94 11.81
N GLN A 37 -0.33 -13.11 11.85
CA GLN A 37 -1.00 -14.29 11.30
C GLN A 37 -2.20 -13.89 10.44
N ASN A 38 -2.52 -14.70 9.43
CA ASN A 38 -3.66 -14.42 8.56
C ASN A 38 -4.97 -14.51 9.34
N GLY A 39 -5.87 -13.54 9.16
CA GLY A 39 -7.15 -13.50 9.86
C GLY A 39 -7.08 -13.02 11.32
N HIS A 40 -5.89 -12.80 11.87
CA HIS A 40 -5.73 -12.26 13.23
C HIS A 40 -5.89 -10.73 13.24
N PRO A 41 -6.26 -10.13 14.38
CA PRO A 41 -6.39 -8.68 14.50
C PRO A 41 -5.03 -7.98 14.38
N PHE A 42 -5.07 -6.68 14.07
CA PHE A 42 -3.90 -5.82 14.14
C PHE A 42 -3.66 -5.36 15.60
N THR A 43 -2.49 -5.64 16.15
CA THR A 43 -2.06 -5.36 17.53
C THR A 43 -0.89 -4.37 17.56
N GLN A 44 -0.40 -4.01 18.76
CA GLN A 44 0.86 -3.28 18.88
C GLN A 44 2.04 -4.17 18.44
N ARG A 45 3.21 -3.56 18.26
CA ARG A 45 4.42 -4.33 17.92
C ARG A 45 4.78 -5.26 19.10
N ASP A 46 4.83 -6.57 18.84
CA ASP A 46 5.06 -7.63 19.83
C ASP A 46 5.95 -8.78 19.31
N GLY A 47 6.43 -8.71 18.06
CA GLY A 47 7.31 -9.72 17.46
C GLY A 47 8.00 -9.24 16.19
N GLU A 48 8.87 -10.07 15.61
CA GLU A 48 9.65 -9.73 14.40
C GLU A 48 8.99 -10.26 13.11
N ASP A 49 8.25 -11.38 13.18
CA ASP A 49 7.64 -12.05 12.02
C ASP A 49 6.32 -11.40 11.59
N LEU A 50 6.42 -10.22 10.99
CA LEU A 50 5.27 -9.48 10.48
C LEU A 50 4.65 -10.20 9.30
N ARG A 51 3.31 -10.14 9.23
CA ARG A 51 2.56 -10.45 8.02
C ARG A 51 2.08 -9.20 7.31
N ALA A 52 1.71 -8.16 8.08
CA ALA A 52 1.20 -6.90 7.56
C ALA A 52 1.34 -5.78 8.59
N ALA A 53 1.42 -4.54 8.12
CA ALA A 53 1.23 -3.35 8.94
C ALA A 53 -0.08 -2.63 8.57
N ARG A 54 -0.70 -1.98 9.55
CA ARG A 54 -1.79 -1.00 9.37
C ARG A 54 -1.29 0.35 9.87
N VAL A 55 -1.18 1.31 8.96
CA VAL A 55 -0.77 2.69 9.26
C VAL A 55 -1.98 3.59 9.14
N THR A 56 -2.49 4.09 10.27
CA THR A 56 -3.57 5.08 10.31
C THR A 56 -3.00 6.47 10.07
N VAL A 57 -3.58 7.20 9.13
CA VAL A 57 -3.09 8.49 8.65
C VAL A 57 -4.15 9.59 8.73
N THR A 58 -3.69 10.82 8.89
CA THR A 58 -4.46 12.07 8.71
C THR A 58 -3.62 13.03 7.85
N PRO A 59 -4.21 13.73 6.86
CA PRO A 59 -5.63 13.78 6.51
C PRO A 59 -6.13 12.50 5.82
N GLY A 60 -7.40 12.48 5.43
CA GLY A 60 -7.95 11.59 4.41
C GLY A 60 -8.09 12.31 3.06
N ILE A 61 -8.54 11.63 2.01
CA ILE A 61 -8.79 12.27 0.71
C ILE A 61 -10.07 13.11 0.79
N HIS A 62 -11.17 12.53 1.25
CA HIS A 62 -12.43 13.23 1.45
C HIS A 62 -12.75 13.49 2.93
N GLU A 63 -12.08 12.79 3.83
CA GLU A 63 -12.40 12.77 5.26
C GLU A 63 -11.21 13.18 6.14
N ARG A 64 -11.39 13.14 7.46
CA ARG A 64 -10.33 13.48 8.42
C ARG A 64 -9.16 12.50 8.43
N GLY A 65 -9.34 11.27 7.93
CA GLY A 65 -8.29 10.26 7.94
C GLY A 65 -8.71 8.91 7.38
N GLY A 66 -7.71 8.07 7.16
CA GLY A 66 -7.84 6.72 6.66
C GLY A 66 -6.73 5.81 7.18
N TYR A 67 -6.54 4.66 6.57
CA TYR A 67 -5.39 3.81 6.86
C TYR A 67 -4.91 3.04 5.64
N PHE A 68 -3.62 2.73 5.65
CA PHE A 68 -2.98 1.80 4.72
C PHE A 68 -2.76 0.46 5.40
N ASP A 69 -3.25 -0.63 4.82
CA ASP A 69 -2.76 -1.97 5.10
C ASP A 69 -1.64 -2.32 4.11
N ILE A 70 -0.44 -2.61 4.62
CA ILE A 70 0.80 -2.82 3.86
C ILE A 70 1.27 -4.25 4.02
N GLN A 71 1.62 -4.90 2.91
CA GLN A 71 2.18 -6.25 2.86
C GLN A 71 3.28 -6.31 1.79
N TRP A 72 4.33 -7.06 2.08
CA TRP A 72 5.45 -7.34 1.18
C TRP A 72 5.79 -8.82 1.19
N TRP A 73 6.37 -9.28 0.09
CA TRP A 73 6.87 -10.63 -0.08
C TRP A 73 8.32 -10.59 -0.60
N GLU A 74 9.10 -11.61 -0.27
CA GLU A 74 10.53 -11.67 -0.63
C GLU A 74 10.79 -11.66 -2.15
N ASN A 75 9.78 -12.03 -2.96
CA ASN A 75 9.84 -11.95 -4.43
C ASN A 75 9.59 -10.53 -4.99
N GLY A 76 9.48 -9.53 -4.11
CA GLY A 76 9.20 -8.15 -4.46
C GLY A 76 7.72 -7.84 -4.70
N ASP A 77 6.82 -8.82 -4.58
CA ASP A 77 5.38 -8.53 -4.59
C ASP A 77 5.02 -7.67 -3.38
N TYR A 78 4.03 -6.80 -3.58
CA TYR A 78 3.58 -5.90 -2.53
C TYR A 78 2.10 -5.58 -2.68
N LYS A 79 1.54 -5.06 -1.58
CA LYS A 79 0.21 -4.49 -1.55
C LYS A 79 0.16 -3.30 -0.61
N TYR A 80 -0.29 -2.16 -1.12
CA TYR A 80 -0.69 -0.99 -0.35
C TYR A 80 -2.18 -0.79 -0.51
N HIS A 81 -2.92 -0.98 0.57
CA HIS A 81 -4.37 -0.95 0.55
C HIS A 81 -4.87 0.19 1.41
N TYR A 82 -5.34 1.26 0.75
CA TYR A 82 -5.90 2.41 1.44
C TYR A 82 -7.40 2.26 1.67
N ARG A 83 -7.87 2.71 2.84
CA ARG A 83 -9.29 2.86 3.18
C ARG A 83 -9.55 4.09 4.01
N GLU A 84 -10.65 4.76 3.70
CA GLU A 84 -11.35 5.72 4.56
C GLU A 84 -12.87 5.49 4.45
N GLU A 85 -13.68 6.35 5.07
CA GLU A 85 -15.14 6.21 4.98
C GLU A 85 -15.61 6.43 3.53
N GLY A 86 -16.24 5.41 2.94
CA GLY A 86 -16.77 5.48 1.58
C GLY A 86 -15.74 5.34 0.45
N LEU A 87 -14.44 5.19 0.74
CA LEU A 87 -13.38 5.11 -0.25
C LEU A 87 -12.37 4.00 0.07
N GLU A 88 -12.04 3.18 -0.93
CA GLU A 88 -11.05 2.09 -0.83
C GLU A 88 -10.26 2.00 -2.14
N PHE A 89 -8.93 1.87 -2.12
CA PHE A 89 -8.16 1.56 -3.33
C PHE A 89 -6.91 0.75 -3.00
N ARG A 90 -6.28 0.16 -4.02
CA ARG A 90 -5.07 -0.66 -3.80
C ARG A 90 -4.05 -0.47 -4.90
N PHE A 91 -2.79 -0.32 -4.51
CA PHE A 91 -1.65 -0.61 -5.35
C PHE A 91 -1.15 -2.01 -5.06
N GLY A 92 -0.78 -2.74 -6.10
CA GLY A 92 -0.18 -4.04 -5.97
C GLY A 92 0.83 -4.33 -7.07
N ARG A 93 1.78 -5.19 -6.71
CA ARG A 93 2.62 -5.93 -7.66
C ARG A 93 2.40 -7.41 -7.42
N GLU A 94 2.12 -8.13 -8.49
CA GLU A 94 1.92 -9.58 -8.47
C GLU A 94 2.65 -10.21 -9.66
N ALA A 95 3.80 -10.85 -9.42
CA ALA A 95 4.53 -11.58 -10.46
C ALA A 95 3.67 -12.67 -11.12
N ALA A 96 2.77 -13.29 -10.36
CA ALA A 96 1.82 -14.29 -10.86
C ALA A 96 0.85 -13.78 -11.94
N ASN A 97 0.77 -12.47 -12.17
CA ASN A 97 -0.02 -11.90 -13.26
C ASN A 97 0.71 -11.96 -14.62
N GLU A 98 2.02 -12.22 -14.68
CA GLU A 98 2.80 -12.30 -15.92
C GLU A 98 2.20 -13.21 -17.01
N PRO A 99 1.70 -14.43 -16.72
CA PRO A 99 1.07 -15.29 -17.74
C PRO A 99 -0.39 -14.93 -18.04
N THR A 100 -0.92 -13.82 -17.49
CA THR A 100 -2.34 -13.44 -17.58
C THR A 100 -2.53 -12.18 -18.42
N ASN A 101 -3.77 -11.72 -18.57
CA ASN A 101 -4.09 -10.42 -19.17
C ASN A 101 -4.09 -9.26 -18.15
N LYS A 102 -3.77 -9.52 -16.88
CA LYS A 102 -3.70 -8.50 -15.83
C LYS A 102 -2.29 -7.89 -15.78
N PRO A 103 -2.16 -6.61 -15.48
CA PRO A 103 -0.85 -6.01 -15.22
C PRO A 103 -0.17 -6.66 -14.00
N VAL A 104 1.15 -6.86 -14.09
CA VAL A 104 1.98 -7.22 -12.92
C VAL A 104 1.89 -6.11 -11.88
N HIS A 105 2.19 -4.87 -12.29
CA HIS A 105 1.96 -3.66 -11.52
C HIS A 105 0.55 -3.15 -11.76
N HIS A 106 -0.33 -3.31 -10.78
CA HIS A 106 -1.74 -3.03 -10.95
C HIS A 106 -2.29 -2.11 -9.86
N PHE A 107 -3.39 -1.46 -10.23
CA PHE A 107 -4.15 -0.56 -9.39
C PHE A 107 -5.62 -0.98 -9.41
N HIS A 108 -6.20 -1.09 -8.21
CA HIS A 108 -7.62 -1.32 -7.98
C HIS A 108 -8.29 0.03 -7.64
N PRO A 109 -9.07 0.62 -8.56
CA PRO A 109 -9.67 1.94 -8.39
C PRO A 109 -10.84 1.96 -7.39
N PRO A 110 -11.13 3.13 -6.77
CA PRO A 110 -12.18 3.25 -5.77
C PRO A 110 -13.58 2.81 -6.18
N ARG A 111 -13.93 2.97 -7.46
CA ARG A 111 -15.27 2.62 -7.97
C ARG A 111 -15.39 1.17 -8.44
N ASN A 112 -14.28 0.44 -8.52
CA ASN A 112 -14.28 -0.96 -8.97
C ASN A 112 -13.06 -1.69 -8.43
N LEU A 113 -13.19 -2.28 -7.24
CA LEU A 113 -12.11 -3.03 -6.58
C LEU A 113 -11.73 -4.33 -7.29
N ASP A 114 -12.54 -4.82 -8.24
CA ASP A 114 -12.22 -5.99 -9.04
C ASP A 114 -11.44 -5.64 -10.31
N ALA A 115 -11.43 -4.36 -10.72
CA ALA A 115 -10.64 -3.90 -11.85
C ALA A 115 -9.14 -3.95 -11.54
N HIS A 116 -8.37 -4.50 -12.47
CA HIS A 116 -6.90 -4.52 -12.43
C HIS A 116 -6.40 -3.61 -13.54
N THR A 117 -6.26 -2.33 -13.21
CA THR A 117 -5.74 -1.32 -14.15
C THR A 117 -4.23 -1.21 -14.01
N GLN A 118 -3.53 -0.70 -15.03
CA GLN A 118 -2.09 -0.48 -14.93
C GLN A 118 -1.78 0.53 -13.81
N SER A 119 -0.88 0.17 -12.90
CA SER A 119 -0.37 1.09 -11.89
C SER A 119 0.52 2.15 -12.54
N CYS A 120 0.40 3.39 -12.09
CA CYS A 120 1.34 4.48 -12.38
C CYS A 120 2.69 4.34 -11.65
N ILE A 121 2.75 3.47 -10.63
CA ILE A 121 3.96 3.11 -9.90
C ILE A 121 4.61 1.93 -10.62
N GLY A 122 5.72 2.20 -11.32
CA GLY A 122 6.52 1.20 -12.01
C GLY A 122 7.81 0.80 -11.28
N ILE A 123 8.10 1.43 -10.14
CA ILE A 123 9.26 1.08 -9.31
C ILE A 123 8.96 -0.16 -8.47
N GLU A 124 9.93 -1.07 -8.39
CA GLU A 124 9.80 -2.35 -7.68
C GLU A 124 10.53 -2.33 -6.32
N GLN A 125 11.72 -1.73 -6.29
CA GLN A 125 12.65 -1.78 -5.16
C GLN A 125 13.51 -0.51 -5.14
N PRO A 126 14.05 -0.11 -3.98
CA PRO A 126 13.75 -0.64 -2.64
C PRO A 126 12.34 -0.27 -2.13
N PRO A 127 11.81 -0.93 -1.07
CA PRO A 127 10.48 -0.69 -0.51
C PRO A 127 10.22 0.78 -0.14
N LYS A 128 11.26 1.52 0.28
CA LYS A 128 11.16 2.97 0.49
C LYS A 128 10.72 3.73 -0.75
N LEU A 129 11.21 3.41 -1.95
CA LEU A 129 10.88 4.16 -3.16
C LEU A 129 9.43 3.88 -3.59
N VAL A 130 8.99 2.63 -3.47
CA VAL A 130 7.58 2.26 -3.66
C VAL A 130 6.68 3.01 -2.67
N THR A 131 7.06 3.05 -1.39
CA THR A 131 6.32 3.80 -0.37
C THR A 131 6.27 5.30 -0.67
N ILE A 132 7.38 5.89 -1.14
CA ILE A 132 7.40 7.29 -1.57
C ILE A 132 6.46 7.53 -2.74
N ALA A 133 6.46 6.64 -3.74
CA ALA A 133 5.56 6.74 -4.89
C ALA A 133 4.09 6.65 -4.46
N VAL A 134 3.73 5.68 -3.60
CA VAL A 134 2.37 5.54 -3.03
C VAL A 134 1.94 6.78 -2.28
N LEU A 135 2.83 7.34 -1.43
CA LEU A 135 2.50 8.53 -0.67
C LEU A 135 2.37 9.78 -1.54
N LYS A 136 3.19 9.96 -2.57
CA LYS A 136 3.06 11.08 -3.51
C LYS A 136 1.73 11.03 -4.24
N THR A 137 1.32 9.85 -4.72
CA THR A 137 0.05 9.72 -5.43
C THR A 137 -1.16 9.93 -4.52
N TRP A 138 -1.12 9.36 -3.33
CA TRP A 138 -2.14 9.59 -2.31
C TRP A 138 -2.20 11.05 -1.87
N TRP A 139 -1.07 11.69 -1.59
CA TRP A 139 -1.03 13.07 -1.11
C TRP A 139 -1.57 14.05 -2.15
N THR A 140 -1.30 13.84 -3.44
CA THR A 140 -1.92 14.65 -4.49
C THR A 140 -3.44 14.52 -4.53
N ALA A 141 -3.99 13.32 -4.30
CA ALA A 141 -5.43 13.16 -4.17
C ALA A 141 -5.96 13.88 -2.92
N VAL A 142 -5.25 13.80 -1.79
CA VAL A 142 -5.58 14.52 -0.55
C VAL A 142 -5.61 16.03 -0.77
N GLU A 143 -4.57 16.61 -1.37
CA GLU A 143 -4.47 18.06 -1.59
C GLU A 143 -5.58 18.62 -2.49
N ASN A 144 -6.12 17.78 -3.38
CA ASN A 144 -7.16 18.17 -4.34
C ASN A 144 -8.56 17.68 -3.94
N GLY A 145 -8.67 16.84 -2.91
CA GLY A 145 -9.92 16.16 -2.54
C GLY A 145 -10.51 15.32 -3.69
N ASP A 146 -9.65 14.72 -4.53
CA ASP A 146 -10.04 14.01 -5.75
C ASP A 146 -9.35 12.65 -5.84
N GLU A 147 -10.13 11.59 -5.61
CA GLU A 147 -9.66 10.21 -5.63
C GLU A 147 -9.22 9.75 -7.02
N ASN A 148 -9.62 10.44 -8.10
CA ASN A 148 -9.25 10.05 -9.46
C ASN A 148 -7.76 10.34 -9.75
N LEU A 149 -7.10 11.16 -8.93
CA LEU A 149 -5.69 11.52 -9.10
C LEU A 149 -4.71 10.47 -8.55
N VAL A 150 -5.19 9.52 -7.73
CA VAL A 150 -4.30 8.54 -7.08
C VAL A 150 -3.52 7.68 -8.08
N ASN A 151 -4.01 7.47 -9.31
CA ASN A 151 -3.30 6.67 -10.31
C ASN A 151 -2.96 7.45 -11.60
N ALA A 152 -2.84 8.78 -11.49
CA ALA A 152 -2.70 9.68 -12.65
C ALA A 152 -1.28 10.27 -12.81
N GLN A 153 -0.34 9.95 -11.92
CA GLN A 153 0.99 10.55 -11.93
C GLN A 153 1.96 9.86 -12.88
N ASN A 154 3.03 10.58 -13.21
CA ASN A 154 4.15 10.13 -14.04
C ASN A 154 5.48 10.59 -13.41
N GLY A 155 6.58 9.92 -13.77
CA GLY A 155 7.91 10.29 -13.25
C GLY A 155 8.05 10.15 -11.73
N LEU A 156 7.31 9.20 -11.14
CA LEU A 156 7.47 8.83 -9.74
C LEU A 156 8.90 8.31 -9.51
N PRO A 157 9.47 8.53 -8.30
CA PRO A 157 10.85 8.19 -7.98
C PRO A 157 11.13 6.69 -8.05
#